data_AF-A0A2G2MUC5-F1
#
_entry.id   AF-A0A2G2MUC5-F1
#
_cell.length_a   1.000
_cell.length_b   1.000
_cell.length_c   1.000
_cell.angle_alpha   90.00
_cell.angle_beta   90.00
_cell.angle_gamma   90.00
#
_symmetry.space_group_name_H-M   'P 1'
#
loop_
_entity.id
_entity.type
_entity.pdbx_description
1 polymer ?
#
loop_
_entity_poly.entity_id
_entity_poly.type
_entity_poly.pdbx_seq_one_letter_code
_entity_poly.pdbx_strand_id
1 'polypeptide(L)'
;MQVINNTQFDKLKTQEHTLIHVLPKEHFEYSHLEGAINICVYETSFSQNVMELNLDKDSLIVVYGESDNELDARAATSKLMELGFTNIKILEAQEGDLDSDQILHIKDGKYSLKTSSTLQWEGANANGSHKGSIGLKSGNILVDNSSLSGEFIVDMSDIKTQDISEEEGALYLNEHLKSEDFFLSKIFPEASFSFTNINQVKEAYQTNINYILEGELSIRGISQKQQVEALISQVDDKLILNAKFAIDRTKWDILYGSAKFFKFLGMHKIFDTIYFDVRLELSL
;
A
#
# COMPACT_ATOMS: atom_id res chain seq x y z
N MET A 1 29.35 -5.48 19.80
CA MET A 1 28.52 -4.33 19.41
C MET A 1 28.41 -3.39 20.60
N GLN A 2 28.79 -2.13 20.42
CA GLN A 2 28.68 -1.09 21.45
C GLN A 2 28.02 0.14 20.83
N VAL A 3 26.96 0.64 21.48
CA VAL A 3 26.38 1.95 21.15
C VAL A 3 27.20 3.03 21.87
N ILE A 4 27.52 4.11 21.16
CA ILE A 4 28.29 5.24 21.67
C ILE A 4 27.55 6.55 21.46
N ASN A 5 27.72 7.49 22.37
CA ASN A 5 27.19 8.84 22.26
C ASN A 5 28.15 9.82 21.56
N ASN A 6 27.67 11.02 21.26
CA ASN A 6 28.48 12.06 20.60
C ASN A 6 29.77 12.39 21.38
N THR A 7 29.71 12.46 22.72
CA THR A 7 30.90 12.72 23.55
C THR A 7 31.93 11.57 23.47
N GLN A 8 31.46 10.33 23.35
CA GLN A 8 32.33 9.17 23.16
C GLN A 8 32.89 9.13 21.74
N PHE A 9 32.11 9.51 20.73
CA PHE A 9 32.55 9.60 19.34
C PHE A 9 33.59 10.71 19.13
N ASP A 10 33.46 11.86 19.79
CA ASP A 10 34.46 12.93 19.72
C ASP A 10 35.85 12.47 20.17
N LYS A 11 35.92 11.53 21.11
CA LYS A 11 37.19 10.90 21.55
C LYS A 11 37.76 9.91 20.53
N LEU A 12 36.92 9.38 19.64
CA LEU A 12 37.34 8.48 18.56
C LEU A 12 37.78 9.23 17.31
N LYS A 13 37.40 10.50 17.13
CA LYS A 13 37.82 11.32 15.98
C LYS A 13 39.34 11.41 15.81
N THR A 14 40.11 11.24 16.88
CA THR A 14 41.58 11.23 16.84
C THR A 14 42.20 9.85 16.58
N GLN A 15 41.38 8.80 16.43
CA GLN A 15 41.79 7.43 16.11
C GLN A 15 41.45 7.12 14.65
N GLU A 16 42.16 6.19 14.03
CA GLU A 16 41.80 5.71 12.69
C GLU A 16 40.47 4.94 12.76
N HIS A 17 39.48 5.39 12.01
CA HIS A 17 38.17 4.77 11.92
C HIS A 17 37.53 5.04 10.56
N THR A 18 36.63 4.15 10.15
CA THR A 18 35.73 4.40 9.02
C THR A 18 34.36 4.77 9.55
N LEU A 19 33.86 5.95 9.15
CA LEU A 19 32.53 6.42 9.52
C LEU A 19 31.57 6.16 8.36
N ILE A 20 30.50 5.39 8.60
CA ILE A 20 29.51 5.02 7.58
C ILE A 20 28.14 5.57 7.97
N HIS A 21 27.59 6.44 7.11
CA HIS A 21 26.21 6.91 7.19
C HIS A 21 25.30 5.97 6.41
N VAL A 22 24.28 5.42 7.07
CA VAL A 22 23.53 4.27 6.55
C VAL A 22 22.19 4.59 5.91
N LEU A 23 21.74 5.85 5.96
CA LEU A 23 20.49 6.29 5.32
C LEU A 23 20.68 6.58 3.81
N PRO A 24 19.60 6.77 3.04
CA PRO A 24 19.65 7.06 1.61
C PRO A 24 20.55 8.25 1.26
N LYS A 25 20.99 8.29 0.01
CA LYS A 25 21.95 9.28 -0.48
C LYS A 25 21.40 10.70 -0.38
N GLU A 26 20.10 10.86 -0.62
CA GLU A 26 19.39 12.14 -0.54
C GLU A 26 19.49 12.71 0.88
N HIS A 27 19.32 11.86 1.90
CA HIS A 27 19.49 12.24 3.30
C HIS A 27 20.95 12.60 3.61
N PHE A 28 21.91 11.79 3.14
CA PHE A 28 23.33 12.07 3.33
C PHE A 28 23.76 13.41 2.70
N GLU A 29 23.28 13.73 1.51
CA GLU A 29 23.56 15.01 0.84
C GLU A 29 22.94 16.20 1.60
N TYR A 30 21.81 15.98 2.28
CA TYR A 30 21.18 16.98 3.14
C TYR A 30 21.93 17.19 4.46
N SER A 31 22.29 16.11 5.16
CA SER A 31 22.95 16.14 6.45
C SER A 31 23.86 14.92 6.65
N HIS A 32 25.11 15.15 7.00
CA HIS A 32 26.05 14.11 7.39
C HIS A 32 27.18 14.65 8.28
N LEU A 33 27.79 13.77 9.07
CA LEU A 33 29.00 14.04 9.81
C LEU A 33 30.21 14.12 8.88
N GLU A 34 31.10 15.09 9.12
CA GLU A 34 32.31 15.28 8.33
C GLU A 34 33.15 13.99 8.25
N GLY A 35 33.57 13.63 7.02
CA GLY A 35 34.36 12.43 6.76
C GLY A 35 33.56 11.13 6.68
N ALA A 36 32.23 11.17 6.83
CA ALA A 36 31.38 10.00 6.64
C ALA A 36 31.34 9.55 5.17
N ILE A 37 31.25 8.24 4.96
CA ILE A 37 30.98 7.60 3.67
C ILE A 37 29.51 7.17 3.67
N ASN A 38 28.77 7.49 2.61
CA ASN A 38 27.40 6.99 2.48
C ASN A 38 27.38 5.56 1.93
N ILE A 39 26.78 4.64 2.70
CA ILE A 39 26.44 3.31 2.20
C ILE A 39 25.05 2.97 2.73
N CYS A 40 24.03 3.18 1.89
CA CYS A 40 22.64 3.00 2.26
C CYS A 40 22.35 1.53 2.63
N VAL A 41 21.89 1.30 3.87
CA VAL A 41 21.56 -0.04 4.38
C VAL A 41 20.34 -0.65 3.70
N TYR A 42 19.47 0.18 3.10
CA TYR A 42 18.27 -0.29 2.41
C TYR A 42 18.57 -0.83 1.01
N GLU A 43 19.76 -0.58 0.47
CA GLU A 43 20.15 -1.10 -0.84
C GLU A 43 20.65 -2.56 -0.79
N THR A 44 20.37 -3.30 -1.86
CA THR A 44 20.93 -4.65 -2.05
C THR A 44 22.45 -4.62 -2.28
N SER A 45 22.98 -3.50 -2.77
CA SER A 45 24.40 -3.23 -3.00
C SER A 45 25.20 -2.96 -1.73
N PHE A 46 24.56 -2.80 -0.56
CA PHE A 46 25.23 -2.45 0.69
C PHE A 46 26.53 -3.24 0.92
N SER A 47 26.45 -4.58 0.86
CA SER A 47 27.59 -5.45 1.15
C SER A 47 28.70 -5.31 0.11
N GLN A 48 28.35 -5.14 -1.17
CA GLN A 48 29.32 -4.91 -2.24
C GLN A 48 30.03 -3.58 -2.04
N ASN A 49 29.27 -2.51 -1.79
CA ASN A 49 29.81 -1.16 -1.56
C ASN A 49 30.77 -1.13 -0.37
N VAL A 50 30.49 -1.87 0.71
CA VAL A 50 31.43 -2.04 1.83
C VAL A 50 32.70 -2.77 1.40
N MET A 51 32.60 -3.86 0.63
CA MET A 51 33.77 -4.62 0.18
C MET A 51 34.69 -3.80 -0.74
N GLU A 52 34.12 -2.91 -1.56
CA GLU A 52 34.88 -2.01 -2.44
C GLU A 52 35.75 -1.00 -1.68
N LEU A 53 35.44 -0.71 -0.41
CA LEU A 53 36.30 0.08 0.47
C LEU A 53 37.61 -0.63 0.84
N ASN A 54 37.71 -1.95 0.63
CA ASN A 54 38.89 -2.77 0.94
C ASN A 54 39.42 -2.60 2.37
N LEU A 55 38.52 -2.46 3.35
CA LEU A 55 38.86 -2.27 4.76
C LEU A 55 39.42 -3.54 5.41
N ASP A 56 40.33 -3.36 6.36
CA ASP A 56 40.79 -4.43 7.26
C ASP A 56 39.64 -4.90 8.17
N LYS A 57 39.51 -6.21 8.40
CA LYS A 57 38.38 -6.79 9.18
C LYS A 57 38.38 -6.43 10.66
N ASP A 58 39.53 -6.04 11.19
CA ASP A 58 39.72 -5.60 12.58
C ASP A 58 39.68 -4.06 12.72
N SER A 59 39.65 -3.32 11.60
CA SER A 59 39.53 -1.86 11.60
C SER A 59 38.25 -1.40 12.30
N LEU A 60 38.33 -0.25 12.97
CA LEU A 60 37.19 0.33 13.66
C LEU A 60 36.21 0.93 12.67
N ILE A 61 35.00 0.39 12.62
CA ILE A 61 33.88 0.95 11.86
C ILE A 61 32.90 1.58 12.83
N VAL A 62 32.54 2.84 12.59
CA VAL A 62 31.45 3.54 13.26
C VAL A 62 30.31 3.70 12.27
N VAL A 63 29.14 3.13 12.58
CA VAL A 63 27.92 3.26 11.77
C VAL A 63 26.93 4.20 12.47
N TYR A 64 26.20 4.99 11.69
CA TYR A 64 25.14 5.85 12.21
C TYR A 64 24.06 6.10 11.17
N GLY A 65 22.86 6.35 11.67
CA GLY A 65 21.66 6.74 10.95
C GLY A 65 20.79 7.59 11.88
N GLU A 66 19.47 7.63 11.65
CA GLU A 66 18.54 8.47 12.42
C GLU A 66 17.27 7.74 12.89
N SER A 67 17.14 6.44 12.60
CA SER A 67 15.96 5.68 13.04
C SER A 67 15.89 5.49 14.56
N ASP A 68 14.66 5.38 15.08
CA ASP A 68 14.37 5.04 16.47
C ASP A 68 15.14 3.78 16.90
N ASN A 69 15.79 3.85 18.07
CA ASN A 69 16.62 2.75 18.60
C ASN A 69 17.70 2.27 17.62
N GLU A 70 18.16 3.13 16.70
CA GLU A 70 19.23 2.89 15.74
C GLU A 70 18.99 1.64 14.87
N LEU A 71 17.74 1.33 14.52
CA LEU A 71 17.40 0.13 13.75
C LEU A 71 18.14 0.07 12.40
N ASP A 72 18.31 1.19 11.72
CA ASP A 72 19.11 1.33 10.50
C ASP A 72 20.58 0.95 10.72
N ALA A 73 21.24 1.52 11.72
CA ALA A 73 22.64 1.27 12.05
C ALA A 73 22.85 -0.15 12.60
N ARG A 74 21.87 -0.71 13.31
CA ARG A 74 21.86 -2.12 13.76
C ARG A 74 21.72 -3.08 12.58
N ALA A 75 20.87 -2.77 11.60
CA ALA A 75 20.77 -3.55 10.38
C ALA A 75 22.09 -3.52 9.61
N ALA A 76 22.73 -2.35 9.48
CA ALA A 76 24.04 -2.20 8.85
C ALA A 76 25.11 -2.99 9.60
N THR A 77 25.12 -2.91 10.94
CA THR A 77 26.03 -3.67 11.80
C THR A 77 25.90 -5.17 11.58
N SER A 78 24.67 -5.68 11.46
CA SER A 78 24.42 -7.11 11.22
C SER A 78 25.01 -7.56 9.88
N LYS A 79 24.78 -6.78 8.81
CA LYS A 79 25.37 -7.02 7.48
C LYS A 79 26.91 -6.95 7.50
N LEU A 80 27.49 -6.01 8.25
CA LEU A 80 28.95 -5.90 8.43
C LEU A 80 29.54 -7.12 9.17
N MET A 81 28.85 -7.64 10.19
CA MET A 81 29.28 -8.84 10.90
C MET A 81 29.27 -10.08 10.00
N GLU A 82 28.28 -10.21 9.11
CA GLU A 82 28.24 -11.29 8.10
C GLU A 82 29.41 -11.21 7.12
N LEU A 83 29.92 -10.00 6.84
CA LEU A 83 31.14 -9.78 6.06
C LEU A 83 32.43 -10.01 6.87
N GLY A 84 32.34 -10.39 8.14
CA GLY A 84 33.47 -10.72 9.01
C GLY A 84 34.07 -9.54 9.77
N PHE A 85 33.46 -8.35 9.76
CA PHE A 85 33.91 -7.23 10.59
C PHE A 85 33.51 -7.45 12.04
N THR A 86 34.45 -7.26 12.97
CA THR A 86 34.21 -7.53 14.41
C THR A 86 34.24 -6.28 15.28
N ASN A 87 34.96 -5.23 14.85
CA ASN A 87 35.16 -3.99 15.60
C ASN A 87 34.21 -2.87 15.13
N ILE A 88 32.92 -3.04 15.43
CA ILE A 88 31.85 -2.13 15.00
C ILE A 88 31.24 -1.41 16.20
N LYS A 89 31.11 -0.08 16.10
CA LYS A 89 30.37 0.77 17.04
C LYS A 89 29.19 1.43 16.32
N ILE A 90 28.08 1.57 17.03
CA ILE A 90 26.92 2.34 16.55
C ILE A 90 26.98 3.70 17.25
N LEU A 91 27.00 4.79 16.49
CA LEU A 91 26.81 6.12 17.05
C LEU A 91 25.30 6.38 17.15
N GLU A 92 24.84 6.76 18.35
CA GLU A 92 23.44 7.05 18.62
C GLU A 92 22.92 8.14 17.68
N ALA A 93 21.69 7.94 17.20
CA ALA A 93 20.99 8.96 16.44
C ALA A 93 20.77 10.20 17.32
N GLN A 94 20.82 11.39 16.73
CA GLN A 94 20.21 12.56 17.38
C GLN A 94 18.71 12.46 17.15
N GLU A 95 17.89 12.75 18.17
CA GLU A 95 16.43 12.82 18.01
C GLU A 95 16.11 13.87 16.93
N GLY A 96 15.69 13.40 15.75
CA GLY A 96 15.08 14.20 14.70
C GLY A 96 13.56 14.16 14.81
N ASP A 97 12.87 15.17 14.27
CA ASP A 97 11.42 15.08 14.07
C ASP A 97 11.09 13.90 13.13
N LEU A 98 9.87 13.37 13.21
CA LEU A 98 9.39 12.36 12.26
C LEU A 98 9.62 12.85 10.81
N ASP A 99 10.28 12.02 10.01
CA ASP A 99 10.57 12.33 8.60
C ASP A 99 9.25 12.43 7.80
N SER A 100 9.17 13.42 6.90
CA SER A 100 8.08 13.56 5.93
C SER A 100 7.84 12.31 5.08
N ASP A 101 8.85 11.46 4.91
CA ASP A 101 8.73 10.18 4.21
C ASP A 101 8.07 9.08 5.03
N GLN A 102 7.93 9.26 6.35
CA GLN A 102 7.26 8.29 7.23
C GLN A 102 5.76 8.50 7.25
N ILE A 103 5.30 9.76 7.42
CA ILE A 103 3.89 10.10 7.54
C ILE A 103 3.33 10.50 6.18
N LEU A 104 2.11 10.06 5.88
CA LEU A 104 1.44 10.48 4.66
C LEU A 104 1.07 11.97 4.74
N HIS A 105 1.61 12.74 3.80
CA HIS A 105 1.21 14.11 3.51
C HIS A 105 0.56 14.16 2.12
N ILE A 106 -0.69 14.62 2.07
CA ILE A 106 -1.41 14.80 0.80
C ILE A 106 -1.54 16.30 0.55
N LYS A 107 -1.26 16.71 -0.69
CA LYS A 107 -1.47 18.08 -1.13
C LYS A 107 -2.96 18.36 -1.28
N ASP A 108 -3.42 19.50 -0.77
CA ASP A 108 -4.81 19.92 -0.96
C ASP A 108 -5.15 20.09 -2.45
N GLY A 109 -6.35 19.68 -2.84
CA GLY A 109 -6.78 19.77 -4.22
C GLY A 109 -7.86 18.76 -4.59
N LYS A 110 -8.34 18.88 -5.83
CA LYS A 110 -9.29 17.95 -6.42
C LYS A 110 -8.56 17.00 -7.37
N TYR A 111 -8.50 15.75 -7.00
CA TYR A 111 -7.87 14.70 -7.79
C TYR A 111 -8.92 13.95 -8.61
N SER A 112 -8.63 13.73 -9.88
CA SER A 112 -9.50 13.02 -10.83
C SER A 112 -8.89 11.69 -11.26
N LEU A 113 -9.74 10.66 -11.34
CA LEU A 113 -9.37 9.29 -11.69
C LEU A 113 -8.68 9.20 -13.06
N LYS A 114 -7.63 8.38 -13.15
CA LYS A 114 -6.92 8.05 -14.39
C LYS A 114 -7.26 6.65 -14.89
N THR A 115 -7.07 6.46 -16.20
CA THR A 115 -7.33 5.20 -16.92
C THR A 115 -6.40 4.06 -16.53
N SER A 116 -5.26 4.33 -15.87
CA SER A 116 -4.38 3.32 -15.28
C SER A 116 -4.95 2.67 -14.01
N SER A 117 -6.10 3.14 -13.53
CA SER A 117 -6.79 2.58 -12.38
C SER A 117 -7.43 1.24 -12.70
N THR A 118 -7.50 0.37 -11.70
CA THR A 118 -8.01 -0.99 -11.83
C THR A 118 -8.95 -1.33 -10.68
N LEU A 119 -10.05 -2.01 -11.01
CA LEU A 119 -10.98 -2.63 -10.07
C LEU A 119 -11.15 -4.10 -10.48
N GLN A 120 -10.70 -5.00 -9.61
CA GLN A 120 -10.81 -6.45 -9.78
C GLN A 120 -11.84 -7.01 -8.79
N TRP A 121 -12.51 -8.08 -9.19
CA TRP A 121 -13.47 -8.82 -8.38
C TRP A 121 -13.09 -10.30 -8.31
N GLU A 122 -13.47 -10.95 -7.21
CA GLU A 122 -13.36 -12.40 -7.03
C GLU A 122 -14.63 -12.94 -6.34
N GLY A 123 -15.26 -13.92 -6.98
CA GLY A 123 -16.41 -14.65 -6.46
C GLY A 123 -16.12 -16.14 -6.40
N ALA A 124 -16.67 -16.84 -5.40
CA ALA A 124 -16.32 -18.24 -5.16
C ALA A 124 -17.50 -19.11 -4.73
N ASN A 125 -17.32 -20.42 -4.89
CA ASN A 125 -18.16 -21.47 -4.32
C ASN A 125 -17.27 -22.54 -3.67
N ALA A 126 -17.87 -23.66 -3.23
CA ALA A 126 -17.11 -24.74 -2.60
C ALA A 126 -16.18 -25.51 -3.55
N ASN A 127 -16.34 -25.35 -4.87
CA ASN A 127 -15.60 -26.09 -5.90
C ASN A 127 -14.52 -25.25 -6.58
N GLY A 128 -14.51 -23.94 -6.37
CA GLY A 128 -13.54 -23.03 -7.00
C GLY A 128 -13.93 -21.56 -6.88
N SER A 129 -13.16 -20.71 -7.57
CA SER A 129 -13.32 -19.27 -7.63
C SER A 129 -13.18 -18.78 -9.06
N HIS A 130 -13.82 -17.65 -9.36
CA HIS A 130 -13.60 -16.89 -10.59
C HIS A 130 -13.19 -15.46 -10.28
N LYS A 131 -12.35 -14.89 -11.13
CA LYS A 131 -11.83 -13.53 -11.00
C LYS A 131 -11.95 -12.76 -12.30
N GLY A 132 -12.04 -11.45 -12.16
CA GLY A 132 -12.09 -10.57 -13.31
C GLY A 132 -12.07 -9.10 -12.95
N SER A 133 -12.34 -8.25 -13.93
CA SER A 133 -12.32 -6.80 -13.80
C SER A 133 -13.70 -6.16 -13.96
N ILE A 134 -13.87 -4.95 -13.44
CA ILE A 134 -15.00 -4.06 -13.74
C ILE A 134 -14.43 -2.70 -14.16
N GLY A 135 -15.02 -2.09 -15.19
CA GLY A 135 -14.62 -0.76 -15.66
C GLY A 135 -14.90 0.34 -14.64
N LEU A 136 -13.98 1.29 -14.51
CA LEU A 136 -14.19 2.52 -13.73
C LEU A 136 -14.60 3.65 -14.69
N LYS A 137 -15.80 4.21 -14.50
CA LYS A 137 -16.35 5.24 -15.39
C LYS A 137 -15.79 6.62 -15.06
N SER A 138 -15.79 6.98 -13.78
CA SER A 138 -15.26 8.25 -13.29
C SER A 138 -14.96 8.16 -11.80
N GLY A 139 -14.18 9.10 -11.30
CA GLY A 139 -13.90 9.19 -9.88
C GLY A 139 -13.19 10.48 -9.52
N ASN A 140 -13.42 10.95 -8.32
CA ASN A 140 -12.71 12.10 -7.78
C ASN A 140 -12.54 12.03 -6.27
N ILE A 141 -11.44 12.57 -5.78
CA ILE A 141 -11.16 12.82 -4.36
C ILE A 141 -10.88 14.31 -4.20
N LEU A 142 -11.59 14.96 -3.29
CA LEU A 142 -11.25 16.27 -2.75
C LEU A 142 -10.45 16.07 -1.47
N VAL A 143 -9.29 16.71 -1.41
CA VAL A 143 -8.44 16.81 -0.23
C VAL A 143 -8.53 18.23 0.30
N ASP A 144 -8.90 18.38 1.56
CA ASP A 144 -8.94 19.65 2.28
C ASP A 144 -8.42 19.43 3.70
N ASN A 145 -7.24 19.97 4.03
CA ASN A 145 -6.60 19.82 5.33
C ASN A 145 -6.51 18.34 5.77
N SER A 146 -6.03 17.47 4.86
CA SER A 146 -5.96 16.01 5.02
C SER A 146 -7.30 15.28 5.17
N SER A 147 -8.43 15.98 5.16
CA SER A 147 -9.76 15.37 5.10
C SER A 147 -10.09 14.99 3.66
N LEU A 148 -10.63 13.78 3.47
CA LEU A 148 -11.01 13.27 2.16
C LEU A 148 -12.53 13.23 2.00
N SER A 149 -12.98 13.73 0.86
CA SER A 149 -14.32 13.46 0.33
C SER A 149 -14.19 12.96 -1.09
N GLY A 150 -15.01 12.01 -1.52
CA GLY A 150 -14.87 11.45 -2.85
C GLY A 150 -16.08 10.70 -3.34
N GLU A 151 -16.09 10.47 -4.65
CA GLU A 151 -17.08 9.68 -5.34
C GLU A 151 -16.41 8.91 -6.47
N PHE A 152 -16.73 7.63 -6.59
CA PHE A 152 -16.32 6.74 -7.67
C PHE A 152 -17.54 6.13 -8.33
N ILE A 153 -17.58 6.15 -9.66
CA ILE A 153 -18.61 5.54 -10.49
C ILE A 153 -18.00 4.38 -11.26
N VAL A 154 -18.60 3.20 -11.10
CA VAL A 154 -18.20 1.95 -11.74
C VAL A 154 -19.14 1.66 -12.90
N ASP A 155 -18.58 1.30 -14.05
CA ASP A 155 -19.34 0.84 -15.22
C ASP A 155 -19.62 -0.66 -15.10
N MET A 156 -20.83 -1.00 -14.66
CA MET A 156 -21.26 -2.38 -14.47
C MET A 156 -21.50 -3.12 -15.79
N SER A 157 -21.55 -2.40 -16.92
CA SER A 157 -21.65 -3.02 -18.25
C SER A 157 -20.32 -3.60 -18.72
N ASP A 158 -19.19 -3.11 -18.17
CA ASP A 158 -17.82 -3.53 -18.50
C ASP A 158 -17.27 -4.61 -17.54
N ILE A 159 -18.14 -5.36 -16.85
CA ILE A 159 -17.72 -6.52 -16.08
C ILE A 159 -17.21 -7.64 -17.01
N LYS A 160 -16.03 -8.17 -16.69
CA LYS A 160 -15.32 -9.20 -17.48
C LYS A 160 -14.64 -10.21 -16.57
N THR A 161 -14.81 -11.49 -16.86
CA THR A 161 -14.06 -12.63 -16.31
C THR A 161 -12.72 -12.74 -17.03
N GLN A 162 -11.64 -12.99 -16.29
CA GLN A 162 -10.26 -12.96 -16.83
C GLN A 162 -9.46 -14.24 -16.57
N ASP A 163 -9.95 -15.16 -15.75
CA ASP A 163 -9.22 -16.34 -15.32
C ASP A 163 -9.61 -17.65 -16.03
N ILE A 164 -10.56 -17.58 -16.96
CA ILE A 164 -10.98 -18.67 -17.84
C ILE A 164 -11.16 -18.17 -19.27
N SER A 165 -11.04 -19.07 -20.26
CA SER A 165 -11.25 -18.75 -21.68
C SER A 165 -12.74 -18.63 -22.06
N GLU A 166 -13.02 -18.15 -23.27
CA GLU A 166 -14.39 -18.12 -23.79
C GLU A 166 -14.97 -19.54 -23.95
N GLU A 167 -14.16 -20.51 -24.40
CA GLU A 167 -14.56 -21.92 -24.50
C GLU A 167 -14.85 -22.54 -23.12
N GLU A 168 -14.13 -22.11 -22.09
CA GLU A 168 -14.35 -22.51 -20.70
C GLU A 168 -15.55 -21.82 -20.05
N GLY A 169 -16.11 -20.79 -20.69
CA GLY A 169 -17.36 -20.15 -20.31
C GLY A 169 -17.27 -18.70 -19.84
N ALA A 170 -16.17 -17.99 -20.08
CA ALA A 170 -16.01 -16.59 -19.68
C ALA A 170 -17.17 -15.69 -20.15
N LEU A 171 -17.60 -15.84 -21.41
CA LEU A 171 -18.73 -15.07 -21.97
C LEU A 171 -20.04 -15.39 -21.27
N TYR A 172 -20.30 -16.67 -20.98
CA TYR A 172 -21.50 -17.09 -20.27
C TYR A 172 -21.55 -16.49 -18.86
N LEU A 173 -20.43 -16.54 -18.13
CA LEU A 173 -20.35 -15.95 -16.80
C LEU A 173 -20.54 -14.43 -16.83
N ASN A 174 -19.93 -13.74 -17.80
CA ASN A 174 -20.11 -12.29 -17.97
C ASN A 174 -21.58 -11.92 -18.18
N GLU A 175 -22.28 -12.63 -19.06
CA GLU A 175 -23.71 -12.37 -19.32
C GLU A 175 -24.58 -12.72 -18.11
N HIS A 176 -24.25 -13.78 -17.36
CA HIS A 176 -24.97 -14.14 -16.14
C HIS A 176 -24.81 -13.06 -15.06
N LEU A 177 -23.59 -12.55 -14.84
CA LEU A 177 -23.33 -11.47 -13.88
C LEU A 177 -24.08 -10.17 -14.24
N LYS A 178 -24.28 -9.89 -15.53
CA LYS A 178 -25.04 -8.71 -16.02
C LYS A 178 -26.56 -8.87 -15.90
N SER A 179 -27.05 -10.09 -15.73
CA SER A 179 -28.48 -10.42 -15.70
C SER A 179 -29.18 -10.04 -14.39
N GLU A 180 -30.50 -10.27 -14.32
CA GLU A 180 -31.34 -10.02 -13.15
C GLU A 180 -31.00 -10.88 -11.92
N ASP A 181 -30.33 -12.02 -12.12
CA ASP A 181 -29.83 -12.87 -11.05
C ASP A 181 -28.73 -12.16 -10.23
N PHE A 182 -28.03 -11.21 -10.85
CA PHE A 182 -26.90 -10.51 -10.28
C PHE A 182 -27.05 -8.98 -10.35
N PHE A 183 -26.23 -8.30 -11.16
CA PHE A 183 -26.09 -6.84 -11.13
C PHE A 183 -27.17 -6.12 -11.91
N LEU A 184 -27.93 -6.83 -12.76
CA LEU A 184 -29.00 -6.26 -13.58
C LEU A 184 -28.53 -5.01 -14.35
N SER A 185 -27.33 -5.09 -14.94
CA SER A 185 -26.56 -3.93 -15.40
C SER A 185 -27.20 -3.21 -16.60
N LYS A 186 -28.13 -3.85 -17.31
CA LYS A 186 -28.93 -3.18 -18.34
C LYS A 186 -29.86 -2.09 -17.77
N ILE A 187 -30.36 -2.28 -16.55
CA ILE A 187 -31.23 -1.31 -15.86
C ILE A 187 -30.39 -0.43 -14.92
N PHE A 188 -29.38 -1.01 -14.28
CA PHE A 188 -28.46 -0.34 -13.38
C PHE A 188 -27.03 -0.38 -13.94
N PRO A 189 -26.73 0.43 -14.98
CA PRO A 189 -25.42 0.39 -15.65
C PRO A 189 -24.28 0.89 -14.76
N GLU A 190 -24.59 1.55 -13.66
CA GLU A 190 -23.63 2.16 -12.76
C GLU A 190 -23.79 1.65 -11.33
N ALA A 191 -22.66 1.43 -10.67
CA ALA A 191 -22.57 1.37 -9.22
C ALA A 191 -21.73 2.57 -8.74
N SER A 192 -21.94 3.02 -7.50
CA SER A 192 -21.20 4.15 -6.96
C SER A 192 -20.74 3.91 -5.53
N PHE A 193 -19.60 4.51 -5.18
CA PHE A 193 -19.13 4.61 -3.80
C PHE A 193 -18.82 6.07 -3.49
N SER A 194 -19.47 6.63 -2.48
CA SER A 194 -19.23 8.00 -2.05
C SER A 194 -18.93 8.07 -0.55
N PHE A 195 -18.04 8.97 -0.16
CA PHE A 195 -17.67 9.22 1.23
C PHE A 195 -17.34 10.69 1.41
N THR A 196 -17.48 11.19 2.63
CA THR A 196 -17.28 12.61 2.95
C THR A 196 -16.61 12.76 4.30
N ASN A 197 -15.73 13.76 4.41
CA ASN A 197 -15.07 14.16 5.64
C ASN A 197 -14.34 13.03 6.37
N ILE A 198 -13.64 12.19 5.62
CA ILE A 198 -12.83 11.11 6.20
C ILE A 198 -11.48 11.67 6.62
N ASN A 199 -11.23 11.63 7.92
CA ASN A 199 -9.94 12.00 8.47
C ASN A 199 -8.95 10.85 8.36
N GLN A 200 -7.68 11.21 8.22
CA GLN A 200 -6.56 10.30 8.29
C GLN A 200 -6.54 9.57 9.64
N VAL A 201 -6.12 8.30 9.66
CA VAL A 201 -5.97 7.57 10.92
C VAL A 201 -4.82 8.15 11.74
N LYS A 202 -4.79 7.87 13.04
CA LYS A 202 -3.67 8.27 13.90
C LYS A 202 -2.39 7.57 13.42
N GLU A 203 -1.27 8.29 13.34
CA GLU A 203 0.04 7.74 12.92
C GLU A 203 -0.04 7.06 11.56
N ALA A 204 -0.55 7.79 10.58
CA ALA A 204 -0.77 7.31 9.22
C ALA A 204 0.53 7.20 8.42
N TYR A 205 1.29 6.16 8.75
CA TYR A 205 2.50 5.82 8.04
C TYR A 205 2.23 5.51 6.56
N GLN A 206 3.15 5.87 5.69
CA GLN A 206 3.02 5.66 4.24
C GLN A 206 2.99 4.18 3.81
N THR A 207 3.37 3.26 4.71
CA THR A 207 3.46 1.82 4.47
C THR A 207 2.34 0.99 5.12
N ASN A 208 1.41 1.65 5.82
CA ASN A 208 0.30 1.01 6.53
C ASN A 208 -1.04 1.67 6.15
N ILE A 209 -2.16 1.01 6.47
CA ILE A 209 -3.49 1.62 6.30
C ILE A 209 -3.50 3.00 6.95
N ASN A 210 -3.77 4.02 6.13
CA ASN A 210 -3.70 5.42 6.52
C ASN A 210 -5.05 6.13 6.43
N TYR A 211 -6.05 5.50 5.80
CA TYR A 211 -7.44 5.94 5.78
C TYR A 211 -8.40 4.77 5.97
N ILE A 212 -9.53 5.05 6.62
CA ILE A 212 -10.67 4.16 6.71
C ILE A 212 -11.86 4.89 6.06
N LEU A 213 -12.13 4.57 4.79
CA LEU A 213 -13.16 5.22 4.00
C LEU A 213 -14.52 4.64 4.38
N GLU A 214 -15.24 5.35 5.23
CA GLU A 214 -16.63 5.04 5.57
C GLU A 214 -17.57 5.77 4.62
N GLY A 215 -18.24 5.02 3.75
CA GLY A 215 -19.06 5.60 2.69
C GLY A 215 -20.34 4.84 2.43
N GLU A 216 -21.07 5.31 1.42
CA GLU A 216 -22.25 4.67 0.88
C GLU A 216 -21.90 3.98 -0.44
N LEU A 217 -22.07 2.66 -0.48
CA LEU A 217 -21.90 1.83 -1.66
C LEU A 217 -23.28 1.50 -2.24
N SER A 218 -23.53 2.01 -3.44
CA SER A 218 -24.77 1.82 -4.19
C SER A 218 -24.56 0.82 -5.31
N ILE A 219 -25.25 -0.31 -5.25
CA ILE A 219 -25.22 -1.37 -6.27
C ILE A 219 -26.67 -1.74 -6.57
N ARG A 220 -27.03 -1.82 -7.86
CA ARG A 220 -28.37 -2.23 -8.31
C ARG A 220 -29.50 -1.39 -7.68
N GLY A 221 -29.27 -0.09 -7.50
CA GLY A 221 -30.24 0.84 -6.93
C GLY A 221 -30.46 0.71 -5.42
N ILE A 222 -29.70 -0.15 -4.73
CA ILE A 222 -29.72 -0.29 -3.27
C ILE A 222 -28.44 0.32 -2.72
N SER A 223 -28.56 1.15 -1.67
CA SER A 223 -27.44 1.82 -1.03
C SER A 223 -27.23 1.25 0.37
N GLN A 224 -25.99 0.89 0.69
CA GLN A 224 -25.60 0.38 2.01
C GLN A 224 -24.31 1.05 2.46
N LYS A 225 -24.15 1.18 3.78
CA LYS A 225 -22.88 1.63 4.34
C LYS A 225 -21.80 0.57 4.12
N GLN A 226 -20.65 1.01 3.64
CA GLN A 226 -19.46 0.17 3.46
C GLN A 226 -18.23 0.91 3.99
N GLN A 227 -17.40 0.17 4.72
CA GLN A 227 -16.11 0.64 5.20
C GLN A 227 -15.02 0.00 4.34
N VAL A 228 -14.04 0.81 3.92
CA VAL A 228 -12.91 0.35 3.10
C VAL A 228 -11.62 0.89 3.71
N GLU A 229 -10.76 -0.02 4.18
CA GLU A 229 -9.40 0.33 4.59
C GLU A 229 -8.56 0.62 3.34
N ALA A 230 -7.90 1.79 3.34
CA ALA A 230 -7.14 2.28 2.21
C ALA A 230 -5.70 2.62 2.61
N LEU A 231 -4.79 2.26 1.73
CA LEU A 231 -3.39 2.69 1.72
C LEU A 231 -3.24 3.72 0.60
N ILE A 232 -3.07 4.98 0.98
CA ILE A 232 -2.89 6.12 0.08
C ILE A 232 -1.43 6.56 0.10
N SER A 233 -0.88 6.86 -1.06
CA SER A 233 0.46 7.46 -1.21
C SER A 233 0.37 8.67 -2.14
N GLN A 234 1.09 9.74 -1.80
CA GLN A 234 1.33 10.88 -2.67
C GLN A 234 2.62 10.62 -3.44
N VAL A 235 2.55 10.56 -4.77
CA VAL A 235 3.71 10.40 -5.66
C VAL A 235 3.66 11.54 -6.66
N ASP A 236 4.58 12.51 -6.54
CA ASP A 236 4.55 13.76 -7.29
C ASP A 236 3.20 14.49 -7.16
N ASP A 237 2.49 14.75 -8.26
CA ASP A 237 1.12 15.33 -8.28
C ASP A 237 0.02 14.25 -8.38
N LYS A 238 0.33 12.99 -8.06
CA LYS A 238 -0.61 11.87 -8.12
C LYS A 238 -0.92 11.31 -6.74
N LEU A 239 -2.17 10.90 -6.57
CA LEU A 239 -2.60 10.04 -5.48
C LEU A 239 -2.72 8.60 -5.98
N ILE A 240 -2.04 7.69 -5.29
CA ILE A 240 -2.18 6.26 -5.48
C ILE A 240 -2.97 5.71 -4.29
N LEU A 241 -4.15 5.16 -4.54
CA LEU A 241 -4.98 4.53 -3.52
C LEU A 241 -5.05 3.03 -3.78
N ASN A 242 -4.63 2.24 -2.81
CA ASN A 242 -4.78 0.78 -2.81
C ASN A 242 -5.78 0.36 -1.74
N ALA A 243 -6.68 -0.55 -2.07
CA ALA A 243 -7.64 -1.11 -1.13
C ALA A 243 -8.01 -2.54 -1.51
N LYS A 244 -8.17 -3.38 -0.49
CA LYS A 244 -8.78 -4.72 -0.64
C LYS A 244 -9.90 -4.84 0.35
N PHE A 245 -11.09 -5.21 -0.11
CA PHE A 245 -12.25 -5.33 0.76
C PHE A 245 -13.20 -6.42 0.27
N ALA A 246 -14.13 -6.80 1.12
CA ALA A 246 -15.15 -7.78 0.81
C ALA A 246 -16.54 -7.21 1.13
N ILE A 247 -17.54 -7.65 0.38
CA ILE A 247 -18.95 -7.35 0.64
C ILE A 247 -19.75 -8.64 0.77
N ASP A 248 -20.84 -8.60 1.54
CA ASP A 248 -21.92 -9.59 1.44
C ASP A 248 -22.91 -9.10 0.38
N ARG A 249 -22.90 -9.74 -0.79
CA ARG A 249 -23.72 -9.34 -1.96
C ARG A 249 -25.22 -9.36 -1.67
N THR A 250 -25.65 -10.14 -0.68
CA THR A 250 -27.08 -10.26 -0.34
C THR A 250 -27.65 -8.99 0.28
N LYS A 251 -26.81 -8.08 0.79
CA LYS A 251 -27.23 -6.76 1.26
C LYS A 251 -27.72 -5.82 0.15
N TRP A 252 -27.45 -6.16 -1.11
CA TRP A 252 -27.90 -5.46 -2.32
C TRP A 252 -28.86 -6.30 -3.16
N ASP A 253 -29.59 -7.23 -2.52
CA ASP A 253 -30.56 -8.14 -3.14
C ASP A 253 -30.02 -9.00 -4.30
N ILE A 254 -28.70 -9.20 -4.35
CA ILE A 254 -28.06 -10.15 -5.25
C ILE A 254 -28.15 -11.52 -4.59
N LEU A 255 -29.25 -12.24 -4.78
CA LEU A 255 -29.57 -13.43 -3.97
C LEU A 255 -29.22 -14.77 -4.63
N TYR A 256 -29.01 -14.82 -5.96
CA TYR A 256 -28.81 -16.05 -6.72
C TYR A 256 -27.80 -16.98 -6.04
N GLY A 257 -28.11 -18.27 -5.89
CA GLY A 257 -27.17 -19.24 -5.32
C GLY A 257 -26.90 -19.13 -3.81
N SER A 258 -27.54 -18.20 -3.09
CA SER A 258 -27.39 -18.05 -1.65
C SER A 258 -28.26 -19.05 -0.89
N ALA A 259 -27.61 -19.87 -0.04
CA ALA A 259 -28.30 -20.84 0.82
C ALA A 259 -29.08 -20.20 1.97
N LYS A 260 -28.92 -18.90 2.23
CA LYS A 260 -29.75 -18.15 3.18
C LYS A 260 -31.19 -18.00 2.69
N PHE A 261 -31.38 -17.90 1.37
CA PHE A 261 -32.67 -17.56 0.75
C PHE A 261 -33.29 -18.70 -0.05
N PHE A 262 -32.47 -19.60 -0.60
CA PHE A 262 -32.92 -20.68 -1.48
C PHE A 262 -32.59 -22.07 -0.94
N LYS A 263 -33.37 -23.06 -1.38
CA LYS A 263 -33.20 -24.49 -1.04
C LYS A 263 -32.89 -25.30 -2.30
N PHE A 264 -32.34 -26.50 -2.12
CA PHE A 264 -32.06 -27.46 -3.20
C PHE A 264 -31.14 -26.91 -4.31
N LEU A 265 -30.19 -26.04 -3.95
CA LEU A 265 -29.34 -25.32 -4.91
C LEU A 265 -28.34 -26.18 -5.69
N GLY A 266 -27.97 -27.37 -5.21
CA GLY A 266 -27.00 -28.24 -5.91
C GLY A 266 -25.70 -27.50 -6.27
N MET A 267 -25.38 -27.50 -7.56
CA MET A 267 -24.18 -26.84 -8.13
C MET A 267 -24.32 -25.31 -8.26
N HIS A 268 -25.51 -24.75 -8.06
CA HIS A 268 -25.76 -23.31 -8.14
C HIS A 268 -25.36 -22.55 -6.87
N LYS A 269 -24.84 -23.24 -5.84
CA LYS A 269 -24.38 -22.60 -4.61
C LYS A 269 -23.19 -21.69 -4.91
N ILE A 270 -23.28 -20.43 -4.48
CA ILE A 270 -22.22 -19.44 -4.56
C ILE A 270 -22.16 -18.74 -3.21
N PHE A 271 -20.96 -18.48 -2.70
CA PHE A 271 -20.80 -17.76 -1.44
C PHE A 271 -21.38 -16.35 -1.54
N ASP A 272 -21.88 -15.85 -0.41
CA ASP A 272 -22.44 -14.50 -0.34
C ASP A 272 -21.35 -13.44 -0.39
N THR A 273 -20.13 -13.80 0.00
CA THR A 273 -18.98 -12.89 0.01
C THR A 273 -18.37 -12.75 -1.38
N ILE A 274 -18.15 -11.51 -1.80
CA ILE A 274 -17.37 -11.13 -2.99
C ILE A 274 -16.19 -10.28 -2.52
N TYR A 275 -15.01 -10.52 -3.07
CA TYR A 275 -13.80 -9.76 -2.78
C TYR A 275 -13.47 -8.79 -3.91
N PHE A 276 -12.91 -7.65 -3.56
CA PHE A 276 -12.46 -6.63 -4.49
C PHE A 276 -11.02 -6.24 -4.19
N ASP A 277 -10.25 -6.02 -5.26
CA ASP A 277 -8.89 -5.49 -5.21
C ASP A 277 -8.84 -4.24 -6.10
N VAL A 278 -8.46 -3.12 -5.49
CA VAL A 278 -8.57 -1.80 -6.10
C VAL A 278 -7.23 -1.12 -6.05
N ARG A 279 -6.80 -0.61 -7.21
CA ARG A 279 -5.69 0.33 -7.33
C ARG A 279 -6.14 1.51 -8.16
N LEU A 280 -6.24 2.69 -7.55
CA LEU A 280 -6.63 3.92 -8.21
C LEU A 280 -5.41 4.83 -8.34
N GLU A 281 -5.27 5.41 -9.52
CA GLU A 281 -4.36 6.52 -9.76
C GLU A 281 -5.22 7.75 -10.05
N LEU A 282 -5.03 8.82 -9.28
CA LEU A 282 -5.70 10.09 -9.47
C LEU A 282 -4.65 11.20 -9.62
N SER A 283 -4.92 12.21 -10.43
CA SER A 283 -4.07 13.43 -10.48
C SER A 283 -4.88 14.66 -10.14
N LEU A 284 -4.20 15.69 -9.64
CA LEU A 284 -4.71 17.06 -9.66
C LEU A 284 -5.25 17.47 -11.04
#